data_AF-A0A852V7M3-F1
#
_entry.id   AF-A0A852V7M3-F1
#
_cell.length_a   1.000
_cell.length_b   1.000
_cell.length_c   1.000
_cell.angle_alpha   90.00
_cell.angle_beta   90.00
_cell.angle_gamma   90.00
#
_symmetry.space_group_name_H-M   'P 1'
#
loop_
_entity.id
_entity.type
_entity.pdbx_description
1 polymer ?
#
loop_
_entity_poly.entity_id
_entity_poly.type
_entity_poly.pdbx_seq_one_letter_code
_entity_poly.pdbx_strand_id
1 'polypeptide(L)'
;MPVDLNWTPQPAAPGHVRAQAEWVGRPGTAAAITSSLMGWQRIRFEITEDPSTGADGSRHAYTPSLGAFTAVIGASGDILVPEDRLRSVMLMARQGRVVLEEELDKLLGKQWDAELESFRYAGEGAPVRWLHAAV
;
A
#
# COMPACT_ATOMS: atom_id res chain seq x y z
N MET A 1 22.94 -5.68 -4.45
CA MET A 1 23.20 -4.59 -5.40
C MET A 1 22.18 -3.48 -5.15
N PRO A 2 22.54 -2.20 -5.26
CA PRO A 2 21.56 -1.12 -5.18
C PRO A 2 20.56 -1.24 -6.33
N VAL A 3 19.28 -0.98 -6.04
CA VAL A 3 18.21 -0.91 -7.03
C VAL A 3 18.29 0.45 -7.72
N ASP A 4 18.26 0.44 -9.05
CA ASP A 4 18.26 1.66 -9.86
C ASP A 4 16.83 2.00 -10.31
N LEU A 5 16.26 3.06 -9.71
CA LEU A 5 14.91 3.54 -9.98
C LEU A 5 14.93 4.72 -10.94
N ASN A 6 14.06 4.69 -11.93
CA ASN A 6 13.88 5.83 -12.83
C ASN A 6 12.97 6.89 -12.19
N TRP A 7 13.55 7.96 -11.67
CA TRP A 7 12.83 9.05 -11.03
C TRP A 7 12.39 10.09 -12.05
N THR A 8 11.11 10.49 -11.98
CA THR A 8 10.51 11.53 -12.82
C THR A 8 9.84 12.58 -11.95
N PRO A 9 9.70 13.85 -12.38
CA PRO A 9 8.94 14.86 -11.63
C PRO A 9 7.52 14.39 -11.34
N GLN A 10 6.98 14.73 -10.16
CA GLN A 10 5.60 14.42 -9.80
C GLN A 10 4.70 15.67 -9.94
N PRO A 11 3.84 15.77 -10.98
CA PRO A 11 3.03 16.97 -11.21
C PRO A 11 2.05 17.29 -10.08
N ALA A 12 1.53 16.29 -9.38
CA ALA A 12 0.63 16.47 -8.24
C ALA A 12 1.30 17.10 -7.00
N ALA A 13 2.64 17.10 -6.94
CA ALA A 13 3.40 17.67 -5.84
C ALA A 13 4.70 18.30 -6.38
N PRO A 14 4.65 19.55 -6.88
CA PRO A 14 5.83 20.24 -7.40
C PRO A 14 7.03 20.18 -6.42
N GLY A 15 8.22 19.97 -6.97
CA GLY A 15 9.44 19.74 -6.19
C GLY A 15 9.62 18.31 -5.67
N HIS A 16 8.65 17.42 -5.89
CA HIS A 16 8.78 15.99 -5.60
C HIS A 16 9.04 15.19 -6.89
N VAL A 17 9.55 13.97 -6.70
CA VAL A 17 9.77 12.99 -7.76
C VAL A 17 9.02 11.69 -7.45
N ARG A 18 8.73 10.92 -8.49
CA ARG A 18 8.12 9.58 -8.41
C ARG A 18 8.96 8.55 -9.18
N ALA A 19 8.85 7.31 -8.76
CA ALA A 19 9.35 6.15 -9.50
C ALA A 19 8.38 4.98 -9.30
N GLN A 20 8.42 4.02 -10.21
CA GLN A 20 7.67 2.77 -10.13
C GLN A 20 8.58 1.63 -10.57
N ALA A 21 8.40 0.47 -9.95
CA ALA A 21 9.15 -0.72 -10.30
C ALA A 21 8.31 -1.96 -10.02
N GLU A 22 8.32 -2.89 -10.96
CA GLU A 22 7.84 -4.25 -10.73
C GLU A 22 9.00 -5.07 -10.16
N TRP A 23 8.71 -6.06 -9.33
CA TRP A 23 9.75 -6.81 -8.63
C TRP A 23 9.35 -8.28 -8.47
N VAL A 24 10.36 -9.14 -8.33
CA VAL A 24 10.19 -10.54 -7.95
C VAL A 24 11.08 -10.81 -6.75
N GLY A 25 10.52 -11.40 -5.71
CA GLY A 25 11.20 -11.65 -4.44
C GLY A 25 10.62 -12.84 -3.69
N ARG A 26 11.14 -13.08 -2.49
CA ARG A 26 10.60 -14.11 -1.59
C ARG A 26 9.28 -13.63 -0.96
N PRO A 27 8.36 -14.52 -0.56
CA PRO A 27 7.17 -14.12 0.16
C PRO A 27 7.51 -13.26 1.40
N GLY A 28 6.75 -12.19 1.63
CA GLY A 28 6.97 -11.20 2.68
C GLY A 28 7.95 -10.08 2.32
N THR A 29 8.42 -10.01 1.07
CA THR A 29 9.31 -8.93 0.62
C THR A 29 8.60 -7.58 0.68
N ALA A 30 7.32 -7.49 0.33
CA ALA A 30 6.57 -6.24 0.42
C ALA A 30 6.47 -5.71 1.86
N ALA A 31 6.26 -6.61 2.83
CA ALA A 31 6.27 -6.24 4.25
C ALA A 31 7.65 -5.74 4.70
N ALA A 32 8.73 -6.37 4.25
CA ALA A 32 10.11 -5.94 4.56
C ALA A 32 10.45 -4.56 3.96
N ILE A 33 10.03 -4.32 2.71
CA ILE A 33 10.19 -3.00 2.06
C ILE A 33 9.37 -1.95 2.83
N THR A 34 8.09 -2.23 3.11
CA THR A 34 7.21 -1.35 3.88
C THR A 34 7.84 -0.97 5.22
N SER A 35 8.33 -1.95 5.98
CA SER A 35 9.02 -1.73 7.25
C SER A 35 10.24 -0.80 7.12
N SER A 36 11.04 -1.00 6.08
CA SER A 36 12.23 -0.20 5.81
C SER A 36 11.89 1.25 5.42
N LEU A 37 10.79 1.43 4.67
CA LEU A 37 10.34 2.73 4.17
C LEU A 37 9.55 3.54 5.19
N MET A 38 8.89 2.90 6.17
CA MET A 38 8.10 3.60 7.20
C MET A 38 8.91 4.59 8.03
N GLY A 39 10.23 4.43 8.13
CA GLY A 39 11.12 5.38 8.80
C GLY A 39 11.26 6.72 8.05
N TRP A 40 10.86 6.78 6.78
CA TRP A 40 11.03 7.94 5.91
C TRP A 40 9.73 8.74 5.87
N GLN A 41 9.56 9.63 6.85
CA GLN A 41 8.28 10.34 7.09
C GLN A 41 7.83 11.33 6.00
N ARG A 42 8.56 11.44 4.89
CA ARG A 42 8.25 12.35 3.77
C ARG A 42 7.87 11.65 2.47
N ILE A 43 7.93 10.32 2.41
CA ILE A 43 7.56 9.58 1.21
C ILE A 43 6.11 9.11 1.26
N ARG A 44 5.55 8.88 0.07
CA ARG A 44 4.27 8.20 -0.15
C ARG A 44 4.58 6.97 -1.00
N PHE A 45 4.01 5.83 -0.65
CA PHE A 45 4.22 4.61 -1.42
C PHE A 45 3.02 3.68 -1.36
N GLU A 46 2.94 2.83 -2.37
CA GLU A 46 2.08 1.67 -2.44
C GLU A 46 2.94 0.50 -2.92
N ILE A 47 2.79 -0.66 -2.28
CA ILE A 47 3.52 -1.88 -2.62
C ILE A 47 2.50 -3.01 -2.63
N THR A 48 2.51 -3.77 -3.72
CA THR A 48 1.70 -4.98 -3.86
C THR A 48 2.62 -6.18 -4.00
N GLU A 49 2.27 -7.27 -3.33
CA GLU A 49 2.87 -8.59 -3.49
C GLU A 49 1.77 -9.55 -3.94
N ASP A 50 2.00 -10.24 -5.05
CA ASP A 50 1.08 -11.25 -5.56
C ASP A 50 1.07 -12.49 -4.66
N PRO A 51 -0.06 -13.23 -4.58
CA PRO A 51 -0.12 -14.48 -3.83
C PRO A 51 0.88 -15.50 -4.38
N SER A 52 1.44 -16.30 -3.48
CA SER A 52 2.39 -17.37 -3.80
C SER A 52 2.08 -18.65 -3.02
N THR A 53 2.79 -19.74 -3.30
CA THR A 53 2.54 -21.02 -2.61
C THR A 53 2.67 -20.87 -1.10
N GLY A 54 1.54 -20.97 -0.39
CA GLY A 54 1.48 -20.90 1.07
C GLY A 54 1.49 -19.48 1.67
N ALA A 55 1.39 -18.43 0.83
CA ALA A 55 1.29 -17.05 1.30
C ALA A 55 0.25 -16.28 0.49
N ASP A 56 -0.65 -15.58 1.18
CA ASP A 56 -1.62 -14.71 0.55
C ASP A 56 -0.95 -13.49 -0.10
N GLY A 57 -1.62 -12.89 -1.08
CA GLY A 57 -1.20 -11.62 -1.63
C GLY A 57 -1.38 -10.50 -0.60
N SER A 58 -0.61 -9.43 -0.73
CA SER A 58 -0.73 -8.29 0.17
C SER A 58 -0.62 -6.95 -0.55
N ARG A 59 -1.31 -5.96 -0.02
CA ARG A 59 -1.18 -4.56 -0.40
C ARG A 59 -0.77 -3.76 0.82
N HIS A 60 0.22 -2.91 0.64
CA HIS A 60 0.68 -1.93 1.62
C HIS A 60 0.59 -0.54 1.03
N ALA A 61 0.15 0.42 1.83
CA ALA A 61 0.17 1.83 1.47
C ALA A 61 0.69 2.65 2.64
N TYR A 62 1.33 3.78 2.35
CA TYR A 62 1.78 4.71 3.37
C TYR A 62 1.63 6.14 2.88
N THR A 63 1.13 6.99 3.77
CA THR A 63 1.18 8.44 3.60
C THR A 63 1.68 9.12 4.87
N PRO A 64 2.30 10.30 4.78
CA PRO A 64 2.76 11.04 5.95
C PRO A 64 1.64 11.39 6.95
N SER A 65 0.40 11.57 6.47
CA SER A 65 -0.77 11.94 7.28
C SER A 65 -1.44 10.75 7.95
N LEU A 66 -1.49 9.59 7.28
CA LEU A 66 -2.25 8.43 7.75
C LEU A 66 -1.38 7.30 8.33
N GLY A 67 -0.08 7.32 8.05
CA GLY A 67 0.82 6.22 8.40
C GLY A 67 0.62 5.01 7.48
N ALA A 68 0.91 3.82 7.99
CA ALA A 68 0.87 2.59 7.20
C ALA A 68 -0.51 1.92 7.20
N PHE A 69 -0.91 1.47 6.03
CA PHE A 69 -2.01 0.55 5.79
C PHE A 69 -1.46 -0.77 5.24
N THR A 70 -2.06 -1.88 5.64
CA THR A 70 -1.73 -3.21 5.14
C THR A 70 -2.99 -4.05 5.09
N ALA A 71 -3.20 -4.72 3.97
CA ALA A 71 -4.32 -5.62 3.75
C ALA A 71 -3.86 -6.87 3.00
N VAL A 72 -4.54 -7.98 3.29
CA VAL A 72 -4.50 -9.17 2.44
C VAL A 72 -5.35 -8.89 1.21
N ILE A 73 -4.89 -9.31 0.04
CA ILE A 73 -5.64 -9.20 -1.21
C ILE A 73 -5.95 -10.58 -1.80
N GLY A 74 -7.18 -10.75 -2.29
CA GLY A 74 -7.59 -11.92 -3.03
C GLY A 74 -6.99 -11.94 -4.44
N ALA A 75 -7.14 -13.06 -5.15
CA ALA A 75 -6.64 -13.23 -6.51
C ALA A 75 -7.21 -12.20 -7.51
N SER A 76 -8.33 -11.57 -7.19
CA SER A 76 -8.94 -10.52 -8.01
C SER A 76 -8.50 -9.09 -7.64
N GLY A 77 -7.62 -8.95 -6.64
CA GLY A 77 -7.18 -7.66 -6.10
C GLY A 77 -8.12 -7.05 -5.06
N ASP A 78 -9.16 -7.78 -4.66
CA ASP A 78 -10.08 -7.38 -3.60
C ASP A 78 -9.43 -7.46 -2.22
N ILE A 79 -9.73 -6.50 -1.34
CA ILE A 79 -9.25 -6.53 0.05
C ILE A 79 -10.04 -7.57 0.84
N LEU A 80 -9.30 -8.50 1.46
CA LEU A 80 -9.86 -9.49 2.38
C LEU A 80 -9.75 -8.97 3.82
N VAL A 81 -10.90 -8.82 4.47
CA VAL A 81 -10.96 -8.41 5.88
C VAL A 81 -11.23 -9.64 6.76
N PRO A 82 -10.33 -9.99 7.70
CA PRO A 82 -10.56 -11.09 8.62
C PRO A 82 -11.83 -10.87 9.44
N GLU A 83 -12.59 -11.94 9.65
CA GLU A 83 -13.85 -11.93 10.40
C GLU A 83 -13.69 -11.29 11.79
N ASP A 84 -12.61 -11.59 12.50
CA ASP A 84 -12.33 -11.04 13.83
C ASP A 84 -12.16 -9.51 13.82
N ARG A 85 -11.62 -8.94 12.74
CA ARG A 85 -11.51 -7.48 12.58
C ARG A 85 -12.89 -6.86 12.42
N LEU A 86 -13.78 -7.47 11.63
CA LEU A 86 -15.16 -7.04 11.49
C LEU A 86 -15.92 -7.13 12.82
N ARG A 87 -15.83 -8.27 13.52
CA ARG A 87 -16.46 -8.46 14.83
C ARG A 87 -15.98 -7.43 15.85
N SER A 88 -14.68 -7.12 15.85
CA SER A 88 -14.08 -6.12 16.73
C SER A 88 -14.66 -4.72 16.48
N VAL A 89 -14.71 -4.28 15.22
CA VAL A 89 -15.29 -2.97 14.85
C VAL A 89 -16.77 -2.90 15.19
N MET A 90 -17.54 -3.94 14.88
CA MET A 90 -18.97 -4.00 15.23
C MET A 90 -19.20 -3.89 16.74
N LEU A 91 -18.35 -4.53 17.57
CA LEU A 91 -18.44 -4.42 19.02
C LEU A 91 -18.15 -2.99 19.50
N MET A 92 -17.11 -2.35 18.98
CA MET A 92 -16.77 -0.96 19.33
C MET A 92 -17.88 0.01 18.93
N ALA A 93 -18.48 -0.18 17.75
CA ALA A 93 -19.59 0.62 17.27
C ALA A 93 -20.83 0.46 18.16
N ARG A 94 -21.17 -0.78 18.55
CA ARG A 94 -22.27 -1.06 19.51
C ARG A 94 -22.07 -0.42 20.88
N GLN A 95 -20.81 -0.20 21.28
CA GLN A 95 -20.46 0.51 22.51
C GLN A 95 -20.44 2.04 22.35
N GLY A 96 -20.73 2.57 21.15
CA GLY A 96 -20.68 4.00 20.85
C GLY A 96 -19.25 4.58 20.83
N ARG A 97 -18.22 3.74 20.70
CA ARG A 97 -16.81 4.18 20.74
C ARG A 97 -16.28 4.66 19.40
N VAL A 98 -16.90 4.21 18.31
CA VAL A 98 -16.52 4.50 16.92
C VAL A 98 -17.78 4.57 16.06
N VAL A 99 -17.67 5.21 14.90
CA VAL A 99 -18.67 5.15 13.83
C VAL A 99 -18.34 3.95 12.93
N LEU A 100 -19.30 3.06 12.70
CA LEU A 100 -19.07 1.80 11.98
C LEU A 100 -18.56 2.05 10.55
N GLU A 101 -19.21 2.97 9.84
CA GLU A 101 -18.89 3.33 8.45
C GLU A 101 -17.45 3.86 8.32
N GLU A 102 -16.99 4.67 9.28
CA GLU A 102 -15.64 5.22 9.28
C GLU A 102 -14.57 4.15 9.51
N GLU A 103 -14.84 3.19 10.41
CA GLU A 103 -13.92 2.08 10.66
C GLU A 103 -13.89 1.06 9.50
N LEU A 104 -15.01 0.84 8.83
CA LEU A 104 -15.04 0.05 7.60
C LEU A 104 -14.24 0.73 6.49
N ASP A 105 -14.38 2.05 6.32
CA ASP A 105 -13.57 2.82 5.36
C ASP A 105 -12.06 2.71 5.65
N LYS A 106 -11.66 2.66 6.93
CA LYS A 106 -10.26 2.41 7.33
C LYS A 106 -9.81 0.99 7.03
N LEU A 107 -10.63 -0.03 7.33
CA LEU A 107 -10.32 -1.43 7.02
C LEU A 107 -10.15 -1.67 5.52
N LEU A 108 -10.90 -0.93 4.69
CA LEU A 108 -10.82 -0.98 3.24
C LEU A 108 -9.74 -0.07 2.64
N GLY A 109 -8.98 0.66 3.44
CA GLY A 109 -7.88 1.51 2.97
C GLY A 109 -8.32 2.77 2.19
N LYS A 110 -9.60 3.13 2.24
CA LYS A 110 -10.19 4.21 1.41
C LYS A 110 -9.53 5.56 1.59
N GLN A 111 -9.11 5.90 2.81
CA GLN A 111 -8.42 7.17 3.10
C GLN A 111 -7.05 7.24 2.43
N TRP A 112 -6.31 6.11 2.42
CA TRP A 112 -5.05 6.00 1.70
C TRP A 112 -5.25 6.12 0.20
N ASP A 113 -6.28 5.45 -0.34
CA ASP A 113 -6.62 5.56 -1.76
C ASP A 113 -6.95 6.99 -2.15
N ALA A 114 -7.78 7.69 -1.38
CA ALA A 114 -8.13 9.08 -1.64
C ALA A 114 -6.89 10.01 -1.67
N GLU A 115 -5.95 9.83 -0.75
CA GLU A 115 -4.72 10.64 -0.75
C GLU A 115 -3.77 10.28 -1.90
N LEU A 116 -3.66 9.00 -2.26
CA LEU A 116 -2.75 8.52 -3.30
C LEU A 116 -3.30 8.70 -4.71
N GLU A 117 -4.61 8.80 -4.89
CA GLU A 117 -5.26 8.85 -6.20
C GLU A 117 -4.75 10.00 -7.07
N SER A 118 -4.60 11.19 -6.49
CA SER A 118 -4.06 12.36 -7.21
C SER A 118 -2.63 12.12 -7.72
N PHE A 119 -1.86 11.29 -7.01
CA PHE A 119 -0.50 10.94 -7.39
C PHE A 119 -0.47 9.85 -8.48
N ARG A 120 -1.48 8.97 -8.56
CA ARG A 120 -1.59 7.92 -9.60
C ARG A 120 -1.81 8.55 -10.98
N TYR A 121 -2.88 9.31 -11.14
CA TYR A 121 -3.25 9.96 -12.41
C TYR A 121 -2.15 10.88 -12.95
N ALA A 122 -1.44 11.58 -12.06
CA ALA A 122 -0.40 12.53 -12.45
C ALA A 122 0.85 11.89 -13.09
N GLY A 123 0.94 10.56 -13.22
CA GLY A 123 2.03 9.93 -13.97
C GLY A 123 1.60 8.80 -14.90
N GLU A 124 0.39 8.86 -15.46
CA GLU A 124 0.13 8.22 -16.75
C GLU A 124 1.18 8.73 -17.76
N GLY A 125 2.13 7.87 -18.14
CA GLY A 125 3.22 8.19 -19.07
C GLY A 125 4.64 7.89 -18.58
N ALA A 126 4.84 7.52 -17.31
CA ALA A 126 6.15 7.11 -16.82
C ALA A 126 6.51 5.69 -17.30
N PRO A 127 7.73 5.43 -17.83
CA PRO A 127 8.15 4.08 -18.21
C PRO A 127 8.32 3.18 -16.97
N VAL A 128 7.86 1.93 -17.05
CA VAL A 128 8.01 0.90 -16.00
C VAL A 128 9.32 0.13 -16.21
N ARG A 129 10.06 -0.17 -15.12
CA ARG A 129 11.27 -1.01 -15.14
C ARG A 129 11.12 -2.18 -14.17
N TRP A 130 11.52 -3.38 -14.61
CA TRP A 130 11.46 -4.62 -13.83
C TRP A 130 12.72 -4.81 -12.97
N LEU A 131 12.53 -5.24 -11.73
CA LEU A 131 13.58 -5.59 -10.78
C LEU A 131 13.56 -7.10 -10.51
N HIS A 132 14.74 -7.71 -10.57
CA HIS A 132 14.93 -9.11 -10.22
C HIS A 132 15.75 -9.20 -8.95
N ALA A 133 15.23 -9.87 -7.91
CA ALA A 133 16.07 -10.29 -6.80
C ALA A 133 17.10 -11.30 -7.32
N ALA A 134 18.39 -11.03 -7.12
CA ALA A 134 19.43 -12.04 -7.36
C ALA A 134 19.18 -13.21 -6.40
N VAL A 135 19.05 -14.42 -6.98
CA VAL A 135 18.83 -15.68 -6.26
C VAL A 135 20.00 -15.99 -5.33
#